data_AF-A0A2V8LBZ2-F1
#
_entry.id   AF-A0A2V8LBZ2-F1
#
_cell.length_a   1.000
_cell.length_b   1.000
_cell.length_c   1.000
_cell.angle_alpha   90.00
_cell.angle_beta   90.00
_cell.angle_gamma   90.00
#
_symmetry.space_group_name_H-M   'P 1'
#
loop_
_entity.id
_entity.type
_entity.pdbx_description
1 polymer ?
#
loop_
_entity_poly.entity_id
_entity_poly.type
_entity_poly.pdbx_seq_one_letter_code
_entity_poly.pdbx_strand_id
1 'polypeptide(L)' 'MGQLGLPELIIIAIIALLIFGPKKLPDLGAGLGKAIRDFKGAISEDSSKDEKKTEEKKEEPQPTK' A
#
# COMPACT_ATOMS: atom_id res chain seq x y z
N MET A 1 -33.61 1.27 9.40
CA MET A 1 -32.98 0.41 8.37
C MET A 1 -31.58 0.09 8.86
N GLY A 2 -31.31 -1.19 9.14
CA GLY A 2 -30.12 -1.63 9.87
C GLY A 2 -28.84 -1.27 9.13
N GLN A 3 -27.99 -0.48 9.77
CA GLN A 3 -26.62 -0.31 9.32
C GLN A 3 -25.90 -1.61 9.67
N LEU A 4 -25.34 -2.27 8.67
CA LEU A 4 -24.43 -3.40 8.87
C LEU A 4 -23.33 -2.92 9.82
N GLY A 5 -23.46 -3.33 11.08
CA GLY A 5 -22.51 -2.96 12.10
C GLY A 5 -21.23 -3.79 12.00
N LEU A 6 -20.23 -3.37 12.76
CA LEU A 6 -19.06 -4.22 13.04
C LEU A 6 -19.43 -5.65 13.48
N PRO A 7 -20.48 -5.90 14.29
CA PRO A 7 -20.85 -7.25 14.71
C PRO A 7 -21.24 -8.18 13.55
N GLU A 8 -22.09 -7.72 12.63
CA GLU A 8 -22.49 -8.50 11.46
C GLU A 8 -21.30 -8.80 10.53
N LEU A 9 -20.39 -7.83 10.37
CA LEU A 9 -19.18 -8.01 9.57
C LEU A 9 -18.26 -9.09 10.17
N ILE A 10 -18.13 -9.13 11.49
CA ILE A 10 -17.37 -10.17 12.21
C ILE A 10 -17.99 -11.55 12.00
N ILE A 11 -19.32 -11.67 12.06
CA ILE A 11 -20.02 -12.94 11.83
C ILE A 11 -19.75 -13.45 10.41
N ILE A 12 -19.84 -12.57 9.41
CA ILE A 12 -19.53 -12.92 8.02
C ILE A 12 -18.06 -13.32 7.88
N ALA A 13 -17.15 -12.59 8.52
CA ALA A 13 -15.73 -12.91 8.51
C ALA A 13 -15.43 -14.28 9.13
N ILE A 14 -16.10 -14.66 10.22
CA ILE A 14 -15.98 -15.99 10.83
C ILE A 14 -16.47 -17.07 9.87
N ILE A 15 -17.61 -16.89 9.20
CA ILE A 15 -18.12 -17.85 8.22
C ILE A 15 -17.14 -18.00 7.05
N ALA A 16 -16.65 -16.87 6.51
CA ALA A 16 -15.64 -16.88 5.46
C ALA A 16 -14.35 -17.60 5.91
N LEU A 17 -13.94 -17.38 7.16
CA LEU A 17 -12.79 -18.05 7.78
C LEU A 17 -12.98 -19.55 7.95
N LEU A 18 -14.20 -20.04 8.15
CA LEU A 18 -14.47 -21.48 8.18
C LEU A 18 -14.35 -22.11 6.80
N ILE A 19 -14.77 -21.39 5.75
CA ILE A 19 -14.69 -21.86 4.35
C ILE A 19 -13.25 -21.81 3.82
N PHE A 20 -12.58 -20.68 3.99
CA PHE A 20 -11.23 -20.45 3.45
C PHE A 20 -10.12 -20.92 4.41
N GLY A 21 -10.40 -21.00 5.70
CA GLY A 21 -9.44 -21.30 6.76
C GLY A 21 -8.63 -20.05 7.18
N PRO A 22 -8.36 -19.85 8.49
CA PRO A 22 -7.58 -18.71 8.99
C PRO A 22 -6.14 -18.69 8.49
N LYS A 23 -5.59 -19.85 8.10
CA LYS A 23 -4.25 -19.96 7.52
C LYS A 23 -4.15 -19.36 6.11
N LYS A 24 -5.26 -19.19 5.39
CA LYS A 24 -5.27 -18.63 4.02
C LYS A 24 -5.36 -17.10 4.00
N LEU A 25 -5.87 -16.46 5.06
CA LEU A 25 -5.87 -15.00 5.15
C LEU A 25 -4.47 -14.35 5.08
N PRO A 26 -3.44 -14.79 5.82
CA PRO A 26 -2.12 -14.17 5.73
C PRO A 26 -1.46 -14.37 4.37
N ASP A 27 -1.72 -15.51 3.72
CA ASP A 27 -1.21 -15.83 2.38
C ASP A 27 -1.84 -14.92 1.31
N LEU A 28 -3.16 -14.78 1.33
CA LEU A 28 -3.91 -13.84 0.47
C LEU A 28 -3.53 -12.38 0.75
N GLY A 29 -3.38 -12.01 2.02
CA GLY A 29 -2.98 -10.67 2.44
C GLY A 29 -1.56 -10.31 2.02
N ALA A 30 -0.61 -11.25 2.10
CA ALA A 30 0.75 -11.05 1.61
C ALA A 30 0.78 -10.83 0.08
N GLY A 31 0.02 -11.63 -0.68
CA GLY A 31 -0.10 -11.48 -2.13
C GLY A 31 -0.73 -10.14 -2.54
N LEU A 32 -1.87 -9.78 -1.93
CA LEU A 32 -2.55 -8.50 -2.17
C LEU A 32 -1.69 -7.31 -1.71
N GLY A 33 -1.04 -7.41 -0.56
CA GLY A 33 -0.18 -6.36 -0.03
C GLY A 33 1.01 -6.09 -0.93
N LYS A 34 1.63 -7.14 -1.47
CA LYS A 34 2.70 -7.01 -2.47
C LYS A 34 2.18 -6.36 -3.76
N ALA A 35 1.03 -6.81 -4.27
CA ALA A 35 0.42 -6.21 -5.46
C ALA A 35 0.07 -4.73 -5.26
N ILE A 36 -0.50 -4.35 -4.12
CA ILE A 36 -0.82 -2.95 -3.77
C ILE A 36 0.46 -2.13 -3.67
N ARG A 37 1.52 -2.66 -3.04
CA ARG A 37 2.81 -1.98 -2.92
C ARG A 37 3.48 -1.76 -4.27
N ASP A 38 3.49 -2.78 -5.13
CA ASP A 38 4.04 -2.72 -6.47
C ASP A 38 3.23 -1.74 -7.34
N PHE A 39 1.89 -1.75 -7.24
CA PHE A 39 0.99 -0.81 -7.92
C PHE A 39 1.17 0.63 -7.45
N LYS A 40 1.31 0.85 -6.13
CA LYS A 40 1.58 2.16 -5.54
C LYS A 40 2.93 2.69 -6.00
N GLY A 41 3.97 1.86 -6.02
CA GLY A 41 5.30 2.20 -6.51
C GLY A 41 5.28 2.67 -7.96
N ALA A 42 4.61 1.93 -8.84
CA ALA A 42 4.47 2.29 -10.25
C ALA A 42 3.75 3.64 -10.44
N ILE A 43 2.61 3.83 -9.77
CA ILE A 43 1.86 5.11 -9.81
C ILE A 43 2.68 6.27 -9.25
N SER A 44 3.41 6.06 -8.16
CA SER A 44 4.25 7.09 -7.56
C SER A 44 5.48 7.41 -8.39
N GLU A 45 6.05 6.46 -9.14
CA GLU A 45 7.18 6.70 -10.04
C GLU A 45 6.74 7.47 -11.30
N ASP A 46 5.56 7.17 -11.85
CA ASP A 46 4.95 7.97 -12.92
C ASP A 46 4.55 9.37 -12.45
N SER A 47 4.04 9.52 -11.21
CA SER A 47 3.70 10.83 -10.64
C SER A 47 4.95 11.65 -10.26
N SER A 48 6.03 11.01 -9.81
CA SER A 48 7.28 11.68 -9.44
C SER A 48 8.11 12.11 -10.65
N LYS A 49 7.86 11.58 -11.85
CA LYS A 49 8.48 12.08 -13.08
C LYS A 49 8.02 13.50 -13.46
N ASP A 50 6.90 13.96 -12.93
CA ASP A 50 6.44 15.34 -13.12
C ASP A 50 7.01 16.31 -12.07
N GLU A 51 7.37 15.83 -10.86
CA GLU A 51 7.84 16.69 -9.75
C GLU A 51 9.37 16.67 -9.51
N LYS A 52 10.14 15.73 -10.07
CA LYS A 52 11.61 15.65 -9.87
C LYS A 52 12.45 16.34 -10.96
N LYS A 53 12.07 17.54 -11.40
CA LYS A 53 12.95 18.44 -12.18
C LYS A 53 13.20 19.80 -11.50
N THR A 54 13.16 19.84 -10.18
CA THR A 54 13.60 21.04 -9.42
C THR A 54 14.21 20.63 -8.09
N GLU A 55 15.38 19.97 -8.10
CA GLU A 55 16.34 20.06 -6.98
C GLU A 55 17.67 19.39 -7.39
N GLU A 56 18.35 19.99 -8.37
CA GLU A 56 19.80 19.82 -8.54
C GLU A 56 20.40 21.16 -8.96
N LYS A 57 20.44 22.12 -8.02
CA LYS A 57 21.37 23.26 -8.08
C LYS A 57 21.52 23.89 -6.69
N LYS A 58 22.35 23.28 -5.85
CA LYS A 58 23.05 23.99 -4.77
C LYS A 58 24.45 23.40 -4.66
N GLU A 59 25.35 23.91 -5.49
CA GLU A 59 26.50 24.72 -5.04
C GLU A 59 27.62 23.87 -4.41
N GLU A 60 28.54 23.42 -5.26
CA GLU A 60 29.97 23.50 -4.98
C GLU A 60 30.50 24.59 -5.92
N PRO A 61 31.23 25.63 -5.45
CA PRO A 61 32.59 25.49 -4.93
C PRO A 61 32.71 26.21 -3.54
N GLN A 62 33.73 26.05 -2.71
CA GLN A 62 35.11 26.48 -2.99
C GLN A 62 36.14 25.80 -2.08
N PRO A 63 37.28 25.36 -2.64
CA PRO A 63 38.47 25.06 -1.88
C PRO A 63 39.14 26.34 -1.37
N THR A 64 39.80 26.16 -0.24
CA THR A 64 40.75 27.03 0.45
C THR A 64 41.77 27.70 -0.48
N LYS A 65 41.84 29.03 -0.48
CA LYS A 65 42.98 29.86 0.00
C LYS A 65 42.82 31.32 -0.47
#